data_AF-A0A1C6K008-F1
#
_entry.id   AF-A0A1C6K008-F1
#
_cell.length_a   1.000
_cell.length_b   1.000
_cell.length_c   1.000
_cell.angle_alpha   90.00
_cell.angle_beta   90.00
_cell.angle_gamma   90.00
#
_symmetry.space_group_name_H-M   'P 1'
#
loop_
_entity.id
_entity.type
_entity.pdbx_description
1 polymer ?
#
loop_
_entity_poly.entity_id
_entity_poly.type
_entity_poly.pdbx_seq_one_letter_code
_entity_poly.pdbx_strand_id
1 'polypeptide(L)'
;MDLSKVFSFQKNSPATENEINFSENNILGDLPEVYKQFLRETNGMVLNLCVLYDTDSIVEMYKVNEFAKYAPNYLSIGNDNGDRELVIKAEKDACVCGFLDAGAIGTAEPDEWFNFVLWIENGCEMLEEKPAEWGNISIINIPDDKLKFLMEMKKIFALSISTGILLKEVNSLPFIVVRGIHIGKAKKLINQTTFPDCYKFSGE
;
A
#
# COMPACT_ATOMS: atom_id res chain seq x y z
N MET A 1 24.30 7.03 4.62
CA MET A 1 23.24 6.10 4.21
C MET A 1 23.27 6.02 2.70
N ASP A 2 23.22 4.82 2.10
CA ASP A 2 23.24 4.71 0.64
C ASP A 2 21.82 4.81 0.05
N LEU A 3 21.58 5.86 -0.73
CA LEU A 3 20.30 6.11 -1.42
C LEU A 3 20.34 5.73 -2.91
N SER A 4 21.43 5.12 -3.40
CA SER A 4 21.66 4.89 -4.84
C SER A 4 20.61 3.99 -5.52
N LYS A 5 19.96 3.11 -4.75
CA LYS A 5 18.90 2.22 -5.24
C LYS A 5 17.49 2.80 -5.13
N VAL A 6 17.33 3.95 -4.47
CA VAL A 6 16.01 4.54 -4.23
C VAL A 6 15.57 5.33 -5.46
N PHE A 7 14.42 4.97 -6.02
CA PHE A 7 13.78 5.74 -7.08
C PHE A 7 12.78 6.75 -6.48
N SER A 8 13.08 8.04 -6.61
CA SER A 8 12.24 9.12 -6.08
C SER A 8 11.69 9.99 -7.19
N PHE A 9 10.42 10.39 -7.08
CA PHE A 9 9.82 11.42 -7.93
C PHE A 9 10.25 12.83 -7.50
N GLN A 10 10.44 13.02 -6.19
CA GLN A 10 10.94 14.26 -5.61
C GLN A 10 11.92 13.93 -4.50
N LYS A 11 13.08 14.58 -4.55
CA LYS A 11 14.12 14.53 -3.52
C LYS A 11 14.45 15.95 -3.11
N ASN A 12 14.19 16.30 -1.86
CA ASN A 12 14.44 17.65 -1.35
C ASN A 12 15.93 17.86 -1.08
N SER A 13 16.34 19.13 -0.97
CA SER A 13 17.68 19.47 -0.47
C SER A 13 17.89 18.91 0.94
N PRO A 14 19.13 18.57 1.34
CA PRO A 14 19.48 18.22 2.71
C PRO A 14 18.91 19.18 3.76
N ALA A 15 18.47 18.63 4.88
CA ALA A 15 18.04 19.40 6.05
C ALA A 15 19.26 20.06 6.70
N THR A 16 19.07 21.29 7.14
CA THR A 16 19.99 21.99 8.03
C THR A 16 19.83 21.50 9.47
N GLU A 17 20.86 21.66 10.29
CA GLU A 17 20.77 21.33 11.72
C GLU A 17 19.68 22.16 12.42
N ASN A 18 19.38 23.38 11.96
CA ASN A 18 18.31 24.20 12.54
C ASN A 18 16.93 23.61 12.28
N GLU A 19 16.68 23.06 11.10
CA GLU A 19 15.41 22.39 10.76
C GLU A 19 15.24 21.11 11.60
N ILE A 20 16.30 20.31 11.72
CA ILE A 20 16.28 19.09 12.56
C ILE A 20 16.03 19.45 14.03
N ASN A 21 16.76 20.42 14.57
CA ASN A 21 16.59 20.90 15.94
C ASN A 21 15.18 21.47 16.16
N PHE A 22 14.60 22.15 15.17
CA PHE A 22 13.23 22.63 15.26
C PHE A 22 12.26 21.47 15.44
N SER A 23 12.38 20.41 14.63
CA SER A 23 11.51 19.23 14.75
C SER A 23 11.65 18.55 16.11
N GLU A 24 12.88 18.31 16.58
CA GLU A 24 13.14 17.68 17.88
C GLU A 24 12.51 18.47 19.04
N ASN A 25 12.55 19.80 18.98
CA ASN A 25 11.93 20.66 20.01
C ASN A 25 10.39 20.70 19.96
N ASN A 26 9.76 20.11 18.94
CA ASN A 26 8.31 20.14 18.73
C ASN A 26 7.63 18.77 18.84
N ILE A 27 8.36 17.74 19.24
CA ILE A 27 7.87 16.38 19.51
C ILE A 27 8.16 15.98 20.96
N LEU A 28 7.59 14.89 21.44
CA LEU A 28 8.04 14.26 22.68
C LEU A 28 9.02 13.14 22.32
N GLY A 29 10.14 13.06 23.05
CA GLY A 29 11.21 12.10 22.78
C GLY A 29 12.26 12.66 21.81
N ASP A 30 13.04 11.74 21.24
CA ASP A 30 14.16 12.06 20.35
C ASP A 30 13.82 11.67 18.90
N LEU A 31 14.29 12.47 17.93
CA LEU A 31 14.30 12.03 16.54
C LEU A 31 15.44 11.00 16.35
N PRO A 32 15.15 9.78 15.86
CA PRO A 32 16.17 8.73 15.75
C PRO A 32 17.36 9.15 14.89
N GLU A 33 18.57 8.75 15.30
CA GLU A 33 19.80 9.17 14.60
C GLU A 33 19.83 8.66 13.14
N VAL A 34 19.27 7.47 12.88
CA VAL A 34 19.17 6.94 11.51
C VAL A 34 18.27 7.81 10.62
N TYR A 35 17.23 8.42 11.20
CA TYR A 35 16.35 9.30 10.46
C TYR A 35 16.95 10.70 10.29
N LYS A 36 17.69 11.20 11.29
CA LYS A 36 18.50 12.42 11.14
C LYS A 36 19.57 12.26 10.06
N GLN A 37 20.22 11.10 9.96
CA GLN A 37 21.13 10.80 8.86
C GLN A 37 20.43 10.87 7.51
N PHE A 38 19.21 10.31 7.40
CA PHE A 38 18.39 10.43 6.20
C PHE A 38 18.09 11.90 5.85
N LEU A 39 17.64 12.70 6.83
CA LEU A 39 17.30 14.11 6.64
C LEU A 39 18.50 14.95 6.18
N ARG A 40 19.72 14.64 6.66
CA ARG A 40 20.97 15.27 6.21
C ARG A 40 21.38 14.89 4.79
N GLU A 41 20.84 13.81 4.23
CA GLU A 41 21.01 13.46 2.82
C GLU A 41 19.90 14.07 1.95
N THR A 42 18.68 14.17 2.49
CA THR A 42 17.52 14.79 1.85
C THR A 42 16.43 15.10 2.88
N ASN A 43 15.97 16.35 2.95
CA ASN A 43 14.91 16.75 3.88
C ASN A 43 13.55 16.29 3.36
N GLY A 44 13.26 14.99 3.45
CA GLY A 44 12.05 14.38 2.91
C GLY A 44 12.15 14.01 1.44
N MET A 45 11.36 13.00 1.05
CA MET A 45 11.43 12.37 -0.27
C MET A 45 10.09 11.73 -0.64
N VAL A 46 9.65 11.95 -1.88
CA VAL A 46 8.44 11.34 -2.44
C VAL A 46 8.83 10.18 -3.34
N LEU A 47 8.37 8.99 -2.97
CA LEU A 47 8.57 7.73 -3.70
C LEU A 47 7.26 7.33 -4.38
N ASN A 48 7.28 6.19 -5.09
CA ASN A 48 6.10 5.73 -5.82
C ASN A 48 4.96 5.27 -4.90
N LEU A 49 5.29 4.52 -3.85
CA LEU A 49 4.33 3.87 -2.97
C LEU A 49 4.41 4.37 -1.53
N CYS A 50 5.22 5.40 -1.27
CA CYS A 50 5.35 5.99 0.05
C CYS A 50 5.96 7.40 -0.01
N VAL A 51 5.81 8.13 1.07
CA VAL A 51 6.47 9.41 1.34
C VAL A 51 7.29 9.26 2.59
N LEU A 52 8.53 9.76 2.56
CA LEU A 52 9.35 9.94 3.75
C LEU A 52 9.33 11.41 4.13
N TYR A 53 8.91 11.69 5.36
CA TYR A 53 8.61 13.03 5.82
C TYR A 53 9.85 13.90 5.98
N ASP A 54 9.72 15.15 5.57
CA ASP A 54 10.65 16.21 5.93
C ASP A 54 10.46 16.63 7.40
N THR A 55 11.34 17.49 7.88
CA THR A 55 11.33 18.03 9.25
C THR A 55 9.98 18.64 9.65
N ASP A 56 9.33 19.36 8.75
CA ASP A 56 8.06 20.04 9.04
C ASP A 56 6.90 19.04 9.09
N SER A 57 6.87 18.11 8.13
CA SER A 57 5.86 17.05 8.02
C SER A 57 5.89 16.12 9.24
N ILE A 58 7.07 15.81 9.80
CA ILE A 58 7.17 15.05 11.06
C ILE A 58 6.40 15.77 12.18
N VAL A 59 6.61 17.08 12.34
CA VAL A 59 5.96 17.87 13.38
C VAL A 59 4.46 18.02 13.13
N GLU A 60 4.08 18.24 11.87
CA GLU A 60 2.69 18.35 11.47
C GLU A 60 1.94 17.05 11.79
N MET A 61 2.44 15.90 11.31
CA MET A 61 1.79 14.61 11.51
C MET A 61 1.82 14.15 12.97
N TYR A 62 2.86 14.51 13.72
CA TYR A 62 2.89 14.30 15.16
C TYR A 62 1.71 14.99 15.88
N LYS A 63 1.32 16.18 15.42
CA LYS A 63 0.18 16.96 15.96
C LYS A 63 -1.16 16.47 15.43
N VAL A 64 -1.28 16.28 14.12
CA VAL A 64 -2.53 15.84 13.45
C VAL A 64 -3.00 14.50 14.01
N ASN A 65 -2.09 13.55 14.17
CA ASN A 65 -2.39 12.22 14.70
C ASN A 65 -2.34 12.13 16.24
N GLU A 66 -2.23 13.27 16.93
CA GLU A 66 -2.22 13.39 18.39
C GLU A 66 -1.24 12.41 19.09
N PHE A 67 -0.04 12.19 18.52
CA PHE A 67 0.93 11.20 19.03
C PHE A 67 1.27 11.46 20.51
N ALA A 68 1.39 12.71 20.92
CA ALA A 68 1.64 13.09 22.32
C ALA A 68 0.63 12.50 23.31
N LYS A 69 -0.61 12.24 22.86
CA LYS A 69 -1.69 11.71 23.70
C LYS A 69 -1.83 10.20 23.58
N TYR A 70 -1.81 9.67 22.36
CA TYR A 70 -2.15 8.26 22.12
C TYR A 70 -0.92 7.36 21.99
N ALA A 71 0.20 7.87 21.51
CA ALA A 71 1.40 7.10 21.22
C ALA A 71 2.70 7.91 21.49
N PRO A 72 2.92 8.42 22.72
CA PRO A 72 3.97 9.42 23.00
C PRO A 72 5.40 8.90 22.84
N ASN A 73 5.59 7.59 22.70
CA ASN A 73 6.88 6.95 22.51
C ASN A 73 7.18 6.69 21.02
N TYR A 74 6.34 7.16 20.11
CA TYR A 74 6.46 6.95 18.67
C TYR A 74 6.38 8.26 17.90
N LEU A 75 6.95 8.25 16.70
CA LEU A 75 6.85 9.30 15.69
C LEU A 75 6.38 8.67 14.38
N SER A 76 5.62 9.44 13.58
CA SER A 76 5.51 9.13 12.15
C SER A 76 6.64 9.81 11.39
N ILE A 77 7.29 9.03 10.51
CA ILE A 77 8.38 9.47 9.64
C ILE A 77 8.03 9.31 8.15
N GLY A 78 6.78 8.94 7.84
CA GLY A 78 6.32 8.77 6.47
C GLY A 78 4.92 8.18 6.39
N ASN A 79 4.43 7.95 5.18
CA ASN A 79 3.19 7.18 4.93
C ASN A 79 3.31 6.37 3.64
N ASP A 80 2.37 5.47 3.40
CA ASP A 80 2.31 4.61 2.22
C ASP A 80 1.47 5.18 1.04
N ASN A 81 1.28 6.50 0.99
CA ASN A 81 0.29 7.19 0.13
C ASN A 81 -1.18 6.73 0.34
N GLY A 82 -1.45 5.93 1.38
CA GLY A 82 -2.77 5.46 1.76
C GLY A 82 -3.15 5.98 3.15
N ASP A 83 -3.59 5.06 4.00
CA ASP A 83 -4.09 5.31 5.35
C ASP A 83 -3.12 4.86 6.45
N ARG A 84 -1.89 4.44 6.09
CA ARG A 84 -0.89 3.98 7.06
C ARG A 84 0.29 4.93 7.21
N GLU A 85 0.66 5.19 8.46
CA GLU A 85 1.85 5.93 8.84
C GLU A 85 3.04 4.97 9.02
N LEU A 86 4.22 5.37 8.54
CA LEU A 86 5.48 4.70 8.84
C LEU A 86 5.96 5.18 10.21
N VAL A 87 5.79 4.35 11.23
CA VAL A 87 6.10 4.70 12.62
C VAL A 87 7.44 4.16 13.07
N ILE A 88 8.13 4.93 13.91
CA ILE A 88 9.39 4.57 14.56
C ILE A 88 9.33 5.03 16.03
N LYS A 89 10.07 4.36 16.92
CA LYS A 89 10.19 4.83 18.31
C LYS A 89 10.87 6.19 18.38
N ALA A 90 10.38 7.05 19.27
CA ALA A 90 10.91 8.38 19.56
C ALA A 90 12.16 8.31 20.48
N GLU A 91 13.13 7.48 20.10
CA GLU A 91 14.34 7.18 20.86
C GLU A 91 15.57 7.34 19.95
N LYS A 92 16.66 7.88 20.49
CA LYS A 92 17.86 8.22 19.69
C LYS A 92 18.46 7.02 18.92
N ASP A 93 18.44 5.84 19.53
CA ASP A 93 19.01 4.59 18.99
C ASP A 93 18.01 3.72 18.24
N ALA A 94 16.76 4.17 18.09
CA ALA A 94 15.76 3.47 17.30
C ALA A 94 16.23 3.34 15.83
N CYS A 95 16.11 2.14 15.28
CA CYS A 95 16.45 1.85 13.89
C CYS A 95 15.44 0.96 13.18
N VAL A 96 14.37 0.56 13.88
CA VAL A 96 13.30 -0.26 13.33
C VAL A 96 12.02 0.56 13.21
N CYS A 97 11.34 0.42 12.09
CA CYS A 97 10.06 1.06 11.82
C CYS A 97 9.07 0.05 11.26
N GLY A 98 7.80 0.43 11.21
CA GLY A 98 6.72 -0.39 10.67
C GLY A 98 5.56 0.48 10.21
N PHE A 99 4.73 -0.01 9.29
CA PHE A 99 3.53 0.70 8.86
C PHE A 99 2.37 0.37 9.82
N LEU A 100 1.65 1.42 10.24
CA LEU A 100 0.50 1.33 11.14
C LEU A 100 -0.65 2.14 10.56
N ASP A 101 -1.86 1.57 10.57
CA ASP A 101 -3.10 2.30 10.24
C ASP A 101 -3.22 3.54 11.13
N ALA A 102 -3.38 4.72 10.52
CA ALA A 102 -3.48 5.98 11.23
C ALA A 102 -4.66 6.00 12.24
N GLY A 103 -5.76 5.31 11.92
CA GLY A 103 -6.90 5.12 12.82
C GLY A 103 -6.64 4.17 13.99
N ALA A 104 -5.54 3.41 13.95
CA ALA A 104 -5.15 2.47 15.00
C ALA A 104 -4.07 3.04 15.95
N ILE A 105 -3.58 4.27 15.73
CA ILE A 105 -2.56 4.91 16.58
C ILE A 105 -3.01 4.92 18.05
N GLY A 106 -2.16 4.37 18.91
CA GLY A 106 -2.40 4.22 20.35
C GLY A 106 -3.33 3.08 20.77
N THR A 107 -3.85 2.32 19.80
CA THR A 107 -4.67 1.12 20.06
C THR A 107 -4.04 -0.16 19.52
N ALA A 108 -3.10 -0.04 18.59
CA ALA A 108 -2.35 -1.14 18.01
C ALA A 108 -0.88 -0.76 17.78
N GLU A 109 -0.11 -1.75 17.36
CA GLU A 109 1.29 -1.66 16.95
C GLU A 109 1.40 -2.17 15.50
N PRO A 110 2.43 -1.77 14.74
CA PRO A 110 2.73 -2.38 13.43
C PRO A 110 2.78 -3.91 13.51
N ASP A 111 2.14 -4.57 12.53
CA ASP A 111 2.17 -6.03 12.38
C ASP A 111 3.59 -6.54 12.07
N GLU A 112 4.35 -5.76 11.31
CA GLU A 112 5.71 -6.07 10.89
C GLU A 112 6.65 -4.88 11.14
N TRP A 113 7.78 -5.19 11.78
CA TRP A 113 8.87 -4.25 12.03
C TRP A 113 10.08 -4.61 11.17
N PHE A 114 10.69 -3.61 10.55
CA PHE A 114 11.87 -3.78 9.70
C PHE A 114 12.91 -2.70 10.00
N ASN A 115 14.17 -2.99 9.65
CA ASN A 115 15.26 -2.03 9.86
C ASN A 115 15.21 -0.94 8.79
N PHE A 116 15.10 0.32 9.21
CA PHE A 116 14.96 1.48 8.33
C PHE A 116 16.14 1.62 7.36
N VAL A 117 17.38 1.47 7.85
CA VAL A 117 18.59 1.62 7.03
C VAL A 117 18.63 0.56 5.94
N LEU A 118 18.42 -0.71 6.31
CA LEU A 118 18.41 -1.81 5.34
C LEU A 118 17.26 -1.65 4.33
N TRP A 119 16.09 -1.18 4.75
CA TRP A 119 14.96 -0.96 3.85
C TRP A 119 15.26 0.12 2.81
N ILE A 120 15.83 1.25 3.23
CA ILE A 120 16.28 2.33 2.34
C ILE A 120 17.37 1.85 1.37
N GLU A 121 18.39 1.15 1.88
CA GLU A 121 19.52 0.64 1.07
C GLU A 121 19.12 -0.47 0.08
N ASN A 122 17.92 -1.04 0.26
CA ASN A 122 17.28 -1.95 -0.67
C ASN A 122 16.24 -1.27 -1.58
N GLY A 123 16.19 0.06 -1.60
CA GLY A 123 15.35 0.81 -2.54
C GLY A 123 13.93 1.08 -2.04
N CYS A 124 13.70 0.98 -0.72
CA CYS A 124 12.40 1.20 -0.09
C CYS A 124 11.30 0.25 -0.63
N GLU A 125 11.63 -1.02 -0.83
CA GLU A 125 10.68 -2.02 -1.32
C GLU A 125 9.46 -2.11 -0.39
N MET A 126 8.29 -1.80 -0.93
CA MET A 126 7.03 -1.99 -0.23
C MET A 126 6.55 -3.41 -0.49
N LEU A 127 6.12 -4.11 0.56
CA LEU A 127 5.43 -5.38 0.38
C LEU A 127 4.16 -5.11 -0.43
N GLU A 128 4.04 -5.74 -1.60
CA GLU A 128 2.78 -5.73 -2.33
C GLU A 128 1.69 -6.21 -1.38
N GLU A 129 0.58 -5.47 -1.30
CA GLU A 129 -0.61 -5.96 -0.61
C GLU A 129 -0.86 -7.38 -1.08
N LYS A 130 -0.93 -8.32 -0.13
CA LYS A 130 -1.23 -9.71 -0.46
C LYS A 130 -2.51 -9.68 -1.31
N PRO A 131 -2.48 -10.19 -2.54
CA PRO A 131 -3.64 -10.11 -3.41
C PRO A 131 -4.80 -10.76 -2.67
N ALA A 132 -5.93 -10.04 -2.60
CA ALA A 132 -7.09 -10.46 -1.82
C ALA A 132 -7.36 -11.95 -1.99
N GLU A 133 -7.39 -12.69 -0.88
CA GLU A 133 -7.59 -14.14 -0.93
C GLU A 133 -8.98 -14.49 -1.46
N TRP A 134 -9.97 -13.62 -1.22
CA TRP A 134 -11.35 -13.76 -1.65
C TRP A 134 -11.80 -12.54 -2.46
N GLY A 135 -12.66 -12.77 -3.43
CA GLY A 135 -13.12 -11.71 -4.31
C GLY A 135 -14.11 -12.18 -5.37
N ASN A 136 -14.29 -11.35 -6.38
CA ASN A 136 -15.25 -11.57 -7.45
C ASN A 136 -14.52 -11.83 -8.78
N ILE A 137 -15.15 -12.62 -9.66
CA ILE A 137 -14.74 -12.73 -11.07
C ILE A 137 -15.70 -11.91 -11.90
N SER A 138 -15.18 -10.91 -12.60
CA SER A 138 -15.94 -10.05 -13.50
C SER A 138 -15.49 -10.24 -14.94
N ILE A 139 -16.43 -10.15 -15.87
CA ILE A 139 -16.12 -9.94 -17.29
C ILE A 139 -15.76 -8.47 -17.46
N ILE A 140 -14.63 -8.19 -18.09
CA ILE A 140 -14.15 -6.83 -18.37
C ILE A 140 -14.05 -6.54 -19.87
N ASN A 141 -14.13 -7.57 -20.71
CA ASN A 141 -14.16 -7.43 -22.16
C ASN A 141 -14.95 -8.59 -22.80
N ILE A 142 -15.42 -8.42 -24.03
CA ILE A 142 -16.06 -9.47 -24.83
C ILE A 142 -15.20 -9.72 -26.08
N PRO A 143 -14.80 -10.97 -26.37
CA PRO A 143 -14.06 -11.28 -27.58
C PRO A 143 -14.99 -11.28 -28.82
N ASP A 144 -14.39 -11.24 -30.01
CA ASP A 144 -15.14 -11.27 -31.28
C ASP A 144 -16.05 -12.51 -31.40
N ASP A 145 -15.59 -13.67 -30.93
CA ASP A 145 -16.39 -14.90 -30.89
C ASP A 145 -17.29 -14.96 -29.64
N LYS A 146 -18.30 -14.08 -29.65
CA LYS A 146 -19.24 -13.89 -28.54
C LYS A 146 -20.02 -15.16 -28.19
N LEU A 147 -20.41 -15.97 -29.18
CA LEU A 147 -21.20 -17.18 -28.94
C LEU A 147 -20.39 -18.25 -28.22
N LYS A 148 -19.16 -18.50 -28.68
CA LYS A 148 -18.25 -19.43 -28.01
C LYS A 148 -17.95 -18.97 -26.59
N PHE A 149 -17.63 -17.69 -26.41
CA PHE A 149 -17.37 -17.08 -25.11
C PHE A 149 -18.53 -17.31 -24.12
N LEU A 150 -19.76 -17.03 -24.52
CA LEU A 150 -20.94 -17.21 -23.66
C LEU A 150 -21.19 -18.68 -23.29
N MET A 151 -21.05 -19.62 -24.24
CA MET A 151 -21.24 -21.04 -23.97
C MET A 151 -20.19 -21.59 -23.00
N GLU A 152 -18.93 -21.22 -23.23
CA GLU A 152 -17.79 -21.65 -22.45
C GLU A 152 -17.85 -21.09 -21.02
N MET A 153 -18.15 -19.80 -20.89
CA MET A 153 -18.35 -19.15 -19.61
C MET A 153 -19.46 -19.85 -18.79
N LYS A 154 -20.63 -20.12 -19.40
CA LYS A 154 -21.71 -20.82 -18.69
C LYS A 154 -21.27 -22.20 -18.18
N LYS A 155 -20.49 -22.91 -18.99
CA LYS A 155 -20.00 -24.25 -18.66
C LYS A 155 -18.95 -24.22 -17.54
N ILE A 156 -17.92 -23.37 -17.66
CA ILE A 156 -16.79 -23.31 -16.73
C ILE A 156 -17.23 -22.76 -15.37
N PHE A 157 -18.04 -21.70 -15.36
CA PHE A 157 -18.51 -21.06 -14.13
C PHE A 157 -19.84 -21.65 -13.61
N ALA A 158 -20.36 -22.70 -14.25
CA ALA A 158 -21.59 -23.39 -13.87
C ALA A 158 -22.80 -22.44 -13.68
N LEU A 159 -22.97 -21.47 -14.59
CA LEU A 159 -24.01 -20.45 -14.47
C LEU A 159 -25.39 -21.03 -14.76
N SER A 160 -26.31 -20.86 -13.82
CA SER A 160 -27.73 -21.24 -13.95
C SER A 160 -28.55 -20.25 -14.78
N ILE A 161 -27.96 -19.11 -15.17
CA ILE A 161 -28.65 -18.04 -15.90
C ILE A 161 -28.91 -18.43 -17.37
N SER A 162 -30.03 -17.98 -17.94
CA SER A 162 -30.35 -18.27 -19.34
C SER A 162 -29.42 -17.51 -20.28
N THR A 163 -29.15 -18.06 -21.48
CA THR A 163 -28.25 -17.43 -22.46
C THR A 163 -28.78 -16.07 -22.93
N GLY A 164 -30.10 -15.90 -23.02
CA GLY A 164 -30.73 -14.63 -23.40
C GLY A 164 -30.62 -13.54 -22.34
N ILE A 165 -30.66 -13.90 -21.05
CA ILE A 165 -30.42 -12.95 -19.95
C ILE A 165 -28.93 -12.59 -19.94
N LEU A 166 -28.06 -13.59 -20.01
CA LEU A 166 -26.62 -13.40 -20.02
C LEU A 166 -26.15 -12.46 -21.15
N LEU A 167 -26.74 -12.60 -22.34
CA LEU A 167 -26.42 -11.74 -23.49
C LEU A 167 -26.72 -10.27 -23.22
N LYS A 168 -27.75 -9.96 -22.43
CA LYS A 168 -28.09 -8.59 -22.02
C LYS A 168 -27.09 -8.07 -20.99
N GLU A 169 -26.82 -8.89 -19.97
CA GLU A 169 -25.91 -8.55 -18.87
C GLU A 169 -24.47 -8.28 -19.35
N VAL A 170 -23.95 -9.09 -20.27
CA VAL A 170 -22.58 -8.88 -20.78
C VAL A 170 -22.42 -7.59 -21.58
N ASN A 171 -23.49 -7.00 -22.12
CA ASN A 171 -23.40 -5.70 -22.81
C ASN A 171 -23.22 -4.53 -21.83
N SER A 172 -23.31 -4.76 -20.52
CA SER A 172 -23.13 -3.78 -19.45
C SER A 172 -21.93 -4.18 -18.59
N LEU A 173 -20.74 -4.09 -19.17
CA LEU A 173 -19.50 -4.39 -18.46
C LEU A 173 -19.14 -3.32 -17.42
N PRO A 174 -18.48 -3.68 -16.31
CA PRO A 174 -18.12 -5.04 -15.92
C PRO A 174 -19.31 -5.83 -15.37
N PHE A 175 -19.40 -7.12 -15.71
CA PHE A 175 -20.44 -8.03 -15.20
C PHE A 175 -19.84 -9.09 -14.27
N ILE A 176 -20.36 -9.18 -13.04
CA ILE A 176 -19.88 -10.15 -12.05
C ILE A 176 -20.47 -11.53 -12.33
N VAL A 177 -19.59 -12.49 -12.62
CA VAL A 177 -19.93 -13.88 -12.98
C VAL A 177 -19.95 -14.77 -11.75
N VAL A 178 -18.99 -14.56 -10.84
CA VAL A 178 -18.85 -15.32 -9.60
C VAL A 178 -18.56 -14.35 -8.47
N ARG A 179 -19.23 -14.55 -7.32
CA ARG A 179 -18.99 -13.79 -6.10
C ARG A 179 -18.31 -14.63 -5.03
N GLY A 180 -17.51 -14.00 -4.18
CA GLY A 180 -16.94 -14.62 -2.99
C GLY A 180 -16.16 -15.91 -3.27
N ILE A 181 -15.21 -15.85 -4.20
CA ILE A 181 -14.39 -16.99 -4.60
C ILE A 181 -12.93 -16.80 -4.22
N HIS A 182 -12.31 -17.85 -3.70
CA HIS A 182 -10.88 -17.85 -3.39
C HIS A 182 -10.02 -17.64 -4.64
N ILE A 183 -9.00 -16.79 -4.58
CA ILE A 183 -8.14 -16.37 -5.70
C ILE A 183 -7.52 -17.56 -6.45
N GLY A 184 -7.09 -18.60 -5.72
CA GLY A 184 -6.55 -19.82 -6.34
C GLY A 184 -7.57 -20.56 -7.22
N LYS A 185 -8.84 -20.59 -6.79
CA LYS A 185 -9.94 -21.19 -7.57
C LYS A 185 -10.34 -20.28 -8.73
N ALA A 186 -10.34 -18.96 -8.52
CA ALA A 186 -10.61 -17.99 -9.57
C ALA A 186 -9.60 -18.09 -10.71
N LYS A 187 -8.29 -18.08 -10.40
CA LYS A 187 -7.22 -18.27 -11.38
C LYS A 187 -7.38 -19.57 -12.16
N LYS A 188 -7.72 -20.67 -11.46
CA LYS A 188 -7.96 -21.97 -12.10
C LYS A 188 -9.12 -21.93 -13.10
N LEU A 189 -10.26 -21.31 -12.73
CA LEU A 189 -11.42 -21.20 -13.61
C LEU A 189 -11.15 -20.29 -14.80
N ILE A 190 -10.51 -19.13 -14.59
CA ILE A 190 -10.16 -18.20 -15.67
C ILE A 190 -9.21 -18.87 -16.68
N ASN A 191 -8.19 -19.58 -16.21
CA ASN A 191 -7.23 -20.30 -17.06
C ASN A 191 -7.82 -21.52 -17.78
N GLN A 192 -8.99 -22.00 -17.38
CA GLN A 192 -9.72 -23.03 -18.14
C GLN A 192 -10.43 -22.46 -19.37
N THR A 193 -10.57 -21.13 -19.44
CA THR A 193 -11.23 -20.46 -20.57
C THR A 193 -10.24 -20.27 -21.72
N THR A 194 -10.73 -20.23 -22.96
CA THR A 194 -9.94 -19.80 -24.11
C THR A 194 -9.80 -18.28 -24.21
N PHE A 195 -10.39 -17.52 -23.28
CA PHE A 195 -10.40 -16.06 -23.27
C PHE A 195 -10.06 -15.49 -21.88
N PRO A 196 -8.91 -15.86 -21.28
CA PRO A 196 -8.59 -15.49 -19.90
C PRO A 196 -8.54 -13.96 -19.71
N ASP A 197 -8.07 -13.22 -20.71
CA ASP A 197 -7.95 -11.75 -20.69
C ASP A 197 -9.31 -11.01 -20.65
N CYS A 198 -10.42 -11.72 -20.88
CA CYS A 198 -11.76 -11.15 -20.77
C CYS A 198 -12.27 -11.12 -19.31
N TYR A 199 -11.55 -11.74 -18.38
CA TYR A 199 -11.93 -11.86 -16.97
C TYR A 199 -10.95 -11.10 -16.07
N LYS A 200 -11.48 -10.53 -14.98
CA LYS A 200 -10.69 -9.93 -13.92
C LYS A 200 -11.14 -10.48 -12.57
N PHE A 201 -10.16 -10.87 -11.74
CA PHE A 201 -10.37 -11.04 -10.32
C PHE A 201 -10.16 -9.70 -9.62
N SER A 202 -11.09 -9.33 -8.74
CA SER A 202 -10.97 -8.17 -7.87
C SER A 202 -11.30 -8.60 -6.45
N GLY A 203 -10.50 -8.18 -5.47
CA GLY A 203 -10.82 -8.33 -4.05
C GLY A 203 -12.18 -7.72 -3.70
N GLU A 204 -12.72 -8.13 -2.55
CA GLU A 204 -13.89 -7.46 -1.96
C GLU A 204 -13.58 -6.02 -1.53
#